data_AF-A0A0F9HHL6-F1
#
_entry.id   AF-A0A0F9HHL6-F1
#
_cell.length_a   1.000
_cell.length_b   1.000
_cell.length_c   1.000
_cell.angle_alpha   90.00
_cell.angle_beta   90.00
_cell.angle_gamma   90.00
#
_symmetry.space_group_name_H-M   'P 1'
#
loop_
_entity.id
_entity.type
_entity.pdbx_description
1 polymer ?
#
loop_
_entity_poly.entity_id
_entity_poly.type
_entity_poly.pdbx_seq_one_letter_code
_entity_poly.pdbx_strand_id
1 'polypeptide(L)'
;MSSAWVTGSARSLILDDGVTVIRMVELTGTSPAVGATGTIAHGLADRTKILSAQVLVSNDSGNRIPPNFTSVANHEFEFFIDATNVHVYCIAANSSGIDGNAVKVIIIYEQ
;
A
#
# COMPACT_ATOMS: atom_id res chain seq x y z
N MET A 1 24.74 0.20 30.49
CA MET A 1 24.39 1.15 29.42
C MET A 1 24.97 0.63 28.11
N SER A 2 24.14 0.14 27.18
CA SER A 2 24.36 0.21 25.72
C SER A 2 23.16 -0.42 25.01
N SER A 3 22.65 0.32 24.02
CA SER A 3 21.44 0.11 23.23
C SER A 3 21.37 -1.18 22.40
N ALA A 4 20.15 -1.60 22.07
CA ALA A 4 19.85 -2.06 20.72
C ALA A 4 18.44 -1.59 20.32
N TRP A 5 18.41 -0.88 19.20
CA TRP A 5 17.24 -0.31 18.56
C TRP A 5 16.35 -1.43 18.00
N VAL A 6 15.04 -1.36 18.20
CA VAL A 6 14.09 -2.01 17.29
C VAL A 6 13.45 -0.89 16.46
N THR A 7 13.99 -0.69 15.27
CA THR A 7 13.46 0.17 14.21
C THR A 7 12.15 -0.42 13.69
N GLY A 8 11.05 0.34 13.85
CA GLY A 8 9.76 0.06 13.23
C GLY A 8 8.80 -0.75 14.12
N SER A 9 7.80 -0.09 14.70
CA SER A 9 6.67 -0.81 15.30
C SER A 9 5.75 -1.24 14.16
N ALA A 10 5.80 -2.52 13.76
CA ALA A 10 4.66 -3.13 13.10
C ALA A 10 3.48 -3.05 14.08
N ARG A 11 2.50 -2.18 13.81
CA ARG A 11 1.31 -2.01 14.66
C ARG A 11 0.23 -2.95 14.14
N SER A 12 0.05 -4.09 14.79
CA SER A 12 -1.04 -5.02 14.48
C SER A 12 -2.24 -4.76 15.39
N LEU A 13 -3.40 -4.50 14.80
CA LEU A 13 -4.68 -4.64 15.50
C LEU A 13 -5.17 -6.08 15.30
N ILE A 14 -5.61 -6.72 16.38
CA ILE A 14 -6.19 -8.06 16.36
C ILE A 14 -7.64 -7.92 16.84
N LEU A 15 -8.58 -8.38 16.03
CA LEU A 15 -9.97 -8.61 16.44
C LEU A 15 -10.16 -10.13 16.42
N ASP A 16 -10.49 -10.71 17.57
CA ASP A 16 -10.55 -12.16 17.76
C ASP A 16 -11.83 -12.48 18.53
N ASP A 17 -12.66 -13.35 17.94
CA ASP A 17 -13.87 -13.89 18.55
C ASP A 17 -13.71 -15.38 18.95
N GLY A 18 -12.51 -15.95 18.78
CA GLY A 18 -12.19 -17.37 19.00
C GLY A 18 -12.44 -18.27 17.78
N VAL A 19 -12.96 -17.73 16.68
CA VAL A 19 -13.25 -18.45 15.42
C VAL A 19 -12.50 -17.82 14.24
N THR A 20 -12.51 -16.50 14.14
CA THR A 20 -11.88 -15.74 13.07
C THR A 20 -10.99 -14.66 13.67
N VAL A 21 -9.73 -14.65 13.23
CA VAL A 21 -8.76 -13.62 13.63
C VAL A 21 -8.60 -12.62 12.50
N ILE A 22 -9.10 -11.39 12.67
CA ILE A 22 -8.88 -10.30 11.71
C ILE A 22 -7.61 -9.54 12.09
N ARG A 23 -6.74 -9.35 11.11
CA ARG A 23 -5.49 -8.59 11.25
C ARG A 23 -5.34 -7.53 10.20
N MET A 24 -4.50 -6.56 10.53
CA MET A 24 -4.09 -5.48 9.65
C MET A 24 -2.57 -5.45 9.53
N VAL A 25 -2.07 -5.26 8.31
CA VAL A 25 -0.66 -4.98 8.04
C VAL A 25 -0.52 -3.66 7.29
N GLU A 26 0.44 -2.83 7.72
CA GLU A 26 0.87 -1.63 7.00
C GLU A 26 2.13 -1.97 6.18
N LEU A 27 2.11 -1.62 4.89
CA LEU A 27 3.24 -1.74 3.98
C LEU A 27 3.64 -0.36 3.48
N THR A 28 4.92 -0.22 3.14
CA THR A 28 5.47 1.01 2.55
C THR A 28 6.20 0.68 1.27
N GLY A 29 6.22 1.62 0.33
CA GLY A 29 6.94 1.49 -0.92
C GLY A 29 7.08 2.83 -1.63
N THR A 30 7.41 2.76 -2.91
CA THR A 30 7.59 3.91 -3.79
C THR A 30 6.78 3.68 -5.06
N SER A 31 6.11 4.71 -5.55
CA SER A 31 5.36 4.64 -6.80
C SER A 31 6.34 4.52 -7.97
N PRO A 32 5.96 3.79 -9.03
CA PRO A 32 6.81 3.67 -10.20
C PRO A 32 6.88 4.99 -10.97
N ALA A 33 7.74 5.03 -12.00
CA ALA A 33 7.73 6.09 -12.99
C ALA A 33 6.37 6.15 -13.72
N VAL A 34 6.06 7.31 -14.31
CA VAL A 34 4.87 7.49 -15.16
C VAL A 34 4.80 6.40 -16.25
N GLY A 35 3.65 5.74 -16.38
CA GLY A 35 3.43 4.67 -17.37
C GLY A 35 4.09 3.33 -17.01
N ALA A 36 4.59 3.17 -15.78
CA ALA A 36 5.19 1.93 -15.31
C ALA A 36 4.43 1.33 -14.12
N THR A 37 4.72 0.05 -13.85
CA THR A 37 4.16 -0.71 -12.72
C THR A 37 5.28 -1.01 -11.71
N GLY A 38 5.01 -0.74 -10.44
CA GLY A 38 5.84 -1.12 -9.31
C GLY A 38 5.16 -2.18 -8.45
N THR A 39 5.94 -2.95 -7.70
CA THR A 39 5.44 -4.02 -6.82
C THR A 39 5.88 -3.81 -5.38
N ILE A 40 4.98 -4.15 -4.45
CA ILE A 40 5.22 -4.17 -3.01
C ILE A 40 4.78 -5.55 -2.49
N ALA A 41 5.71 -6.34 -1.99
CA ALA A 41 5.40 -7.67 -1.45
C ALA A 41 4.49 -7.54 -0.21
N HIS A 42 3.35 -8.24 -0.21
CA HIS A 42 2.41 -8.17 0.91
C HIS A 42 2.68 -9.17 2.03
N GLY A 43 3.53 -10.18 1.79
CA GLY A 43 4.00 -11.12 2.82
C GLY A 43 2.92 -12.06 3.40
N LEU A 44 1.76 -12.15 2.76
CA LEU A 44 0.67 -13.04 3.16
C LEU A 44 0.80 -14.36 2.39
N ALA A 45 0.67 -15.49 3.09
CA ALA A 45 0.79 -16.81 2.48
C ALA A 45 -0.38 -17.15 1.56
N ASP A 46 -1.56 -16.58 1.81
CA ASP A 46 -2.78 -16.83 1.05
C ASP A 46 -3.54 -15.52 0.78
N ARG A 47 -3.57 -15.10 -0.50
CA ARG A 47 -4.33 -13.94 -0.97
C ARG A 47 -5.83 -14.04 -0.68
N THR A 48 -6.39 -15.24 -0.67
CA THR A 48 -7.85 -15.42 -0.55
C THR A 48 -8.39 -14.96 0.80
N LYS A 49 -7.52 -14.83 1.80
CA LYS A 49 -7.84 -14.28 3.11
C LYS A 49 -7.83 -12.74 3.18
N ILE A 50 -7.44 -12.04 2.11
CA ILE A 50 -7.47 -10.57 2.06
C ILE A 50 -8.92 -10.12 1.94
N LEU A 51 -9.38 -9.34 2.94
CA LEU A 51 -10.73 -8.79 2.98
C LEU A 51 -10.80 -7.41 2.35
N SER A 52 -9.78 -6.57 2.55
CA SER A 52 -9.68 -5.27 1.91
C SER A 52 -8.25 -4.77 1.83
N ALA A 53 -8.03 -3.81 0.93
CA ALA A 53 -6.79 -3.07 0.86
C ALA A 53 -7.05 -1.61 0.49
N GLN A 54 -6.29 -0.71 1.11
CA GLN A 54 -6.24 0.71 0.75
C GLN A 54 -4.81 1.06 0.35
N VAL A 55 -4.64 1.65 -0.84
CA VAL A 55 -3.37 2.20 -1.30
C VAL A 55 -3.50 3.72 -1.35
N LEU A 56 -2.48 4.44 -0.87
CA LEU A 56 -2.38 5.88 -0.95
C LEU A 56 -0.97 6.26 -1.41
N VAL A 57 -0.87 7.13 -2.41
CA VAL A 57 0.40 7.69 -2.87
C VAL A 57 0.51 9.14 -2.38
N SER A 58 1.67 9.52 -1.86
CA SER A 58 1.95 10.93 -1.57
C SER A 58 2.14 11.72 -2.87
N ASN A 59 1.56 12.91 -2.95
CA ASN A 59 2.02 13.89 -3.94
C ASN A 59 3.16 14.75 -3.37
N ASP A 60 3.73 15.61 -4.21
CA ASP A 60 4.86 16.49 -3.81
C ASP A 60 4.51 17.44 -2.66
N SER A 61 3.24 17.81 -2.53
CA SER A 61 2.73 18.64 -1.43
C SER A 61 2.45 17.84 -0.16
N GLY A 62 2.68 16.53 -0.15
CA GLY A 62 2.44 15.63 0.97
C GLY A 62 0.98 15.15 1.13
N ASN A 63 0.08 15.52 0.21
CA ASN A 63 -1.30 15.03 0.21
C ASN A 63 -1.35 13.53 -0.07
N ARG A 64 -2.36 12.84 0.47
CA ARG A 64 -2.59 11.41 0.24
C ARG A 64 -3.60 11.23 -0.88
N ILE A 65 -3.13 10.69 -1.99
CA ILE A 65 -3.91 10.50 -3.20
C ILE A 65 -4.48 9.08 -3.21
N PRO A 66 -5.81 8.92 -3.33
CA PRO A 66 -6.44 7.61 -3.51
C PRO A 66 -6.31 7.13 -4.96
N PRO A 67 -6.49 5.82 -5.23
CA PRO A 67 -6.50 5.30 -6.60
C PRO A 67 -7.65 5.90 -7.40
N ASN A 68 -7.50 5.95 -8.73
CA ASN A 68 -8.48 6.50 -9.68
C ASN A 68 -8.86 7.96 -9.41
N PHE A 69 -7.93 8.74 -8.85
CA PHE A 69 -8.14 10.15 -8.56
C PHE A 69 -7.99 11.01 -9.82
N THR A 70 -9.12 11.29 -10.48
CA THR A 70 -9.17 12.03 -11.76
C THR A 70 -9.58 13.50 -11.62
N SER A 71 -9.98 13.94 -10.42
CA SER A 71 -10.45 15.31 -10.19
C SER A 71 -9.35 16.38 -10.33
N VAL A 72 -8.08 15.97 -10.18
CA VAL A 72 -6.90 16.81 -10.39
C VAL A 72 -5.90 16.04 -11.24
N ALA A 73 -5.46 16.64 -12.34
CA ALA A 73 -4.49 16.04 -13.25
C ALA A 73 -3.16 15.73 -12.54
N ASN A 74 -2.39 14.80 -13.11
CA ASN A 74 -1.06 14.35 -12.69
C ASN A 74 -1.01 13.48 -11.42
N HIS A 75 -2.15 12.99 -10.94
CA HIS A 75 -2.25 12.25 -9.67
C HIS A 75 -2.97 10.89 -9.82
N GLU A 76 -3.17 10.42 -11.04
CA GLU A 76 -3.92 9.20 -11.28
C GLU A 76 -3.02 7.97 -11.17
N PHE A 77 -3.50 6.93 -10.49
CA PHE A 77 -2.87 5.62 -10.45
C PHE A 77 -3.93 4.56 -10.19
N GLU A 78 -3.59 3.33 -10.52
CA GLU A 78 -4.39 2.13 -10.27
C GLU A 78 -3.59 1.14 -9.41
N PHE A 79 -4.29 0.20 -8.78
CA PHE A 79 -3.63 -0.89 -8.09
C PHE A 79 -4.45 -2.18 -8.15
N PHE A 80 -3.77 -3.32 -8.01
CA PHE A 80 -4.39 -4.61 -7.77
C PHE A 80 -3.48 -5.50 -6.93
N ILE A 81 -4.02 -6.60 -6.40
CA ILE A 81 -3.27 -7.55 -5.56
C ILE A 81 -3.25 -8.93 -6.20
N ASP A 82 -2.04 -9.44 -6.45
CA ASP A 82 -1.83 -10.82 -6.88
C ASP A 82 -1.49 -11.74 -5.70
N ALA A 83 -1.05 -12.97 -5.97
CA ALA A 83 -0.75 -13.95 -4.94
C ALA A 83 0.37 -13.53 -3.97
N THR A 84 1.23 -12.58 -4.35
CA THR A 84 2.45 -12.23 -3.62
C THR A 84 2.67 -10.73 -3.43
N ASN A 85 2.08 -9.89 -4.29
CA ASN A 85 2.39 -8.47 -4.39
C ASN A 85 1.13 -7.61 -4.53
N VAL A 86 1.24 -6.40 -4.00
CA VAL A 86 0.44 -5.24 -4.41
C VAL A 86 1.14 -4.62 -5.62
N HIS A 87 0.42 -4.52 -6.73
CA HIS A 87 0.86 -3.85 -7.94
C HIS A 87 0.31 -2.42 -7.93
N VAL A 88 1.18 -1.45 -8.15
CA VAL A 88 0.81 -0.04 -8.31
C VAL A 88 1.20 0.38 -9.71
N TYR A 89 0.24 0.86 -10.50
CA TYR A 89 0.46 1.35 -11.85
C TYR A 89 0.23 2.86 -11.92
N CYS A 90 1.25 3.60 -12.32
CA CYS A 90 1.12 5.04 -12.60
C CYS A 90 0.62 5.22 -14.04
N ILE A 91 -0.56 5.84 -14.19
CA ILE A 91 -1.17 6.12 -15.49
C ILE A 91 -0.25 6.97 -16.39
N ALA A 92 -0.04 6.50 -17.62
CA ALA A 92 0.72 7.23 -18.62
C ALA A 92 0.14 8.65 -18.82
N ALA A 93 1.03 9.65 -18.84
CA ALA A 93 0.70 11.07 -18.98
C ALA A 93 -0.20 11.68 -17.87
N ASN A 94 -0.50 10.97 -16.77
CA ASN A 94 -1.34 11.51 -15.70
C ASN A 94 -0.87 11.19 -14.27
N SER A 95 0.42 10.91 -14.05
CA SER A 95 0.98 10.59 -12.73
C SER A 95 2.23 11.39 -12.34
N SER A 96 2.58 12.45 -13.06
CA SER A 96 3.84 13.18 -12.84
C SER A 96 3.92 13.96 -11.52
N GLY A 97 2.82 14.08 -10.76
CA GLY A 97 2.81 14.67 -9.42
C GLY A 97 2.92 13.64 -8.30
N ILE A 98 3.03 12.35 -8.66
CA ILE A 98 3.07 11.23 -7.72
C ILE A 98 4.12 10.18 -8.07
N ASP A 99 4.87 10.29 -9.17
CA ASP A 99 5.88 9.30 -9.55
C ASP A 99 7.13 9.39 -8.67
N GLY A 100 7.68 8.25 -8.26
CA GLY A 100 8.81 8.21 -7.31
C GLY A 100 8.47 8.64 -5.87
N ASN A 101 7.21 8.96 -5.58
CA ASN A 101 6.75 9.35 -4.25
C ASN A 101 6.35 8.15 -3.37
N ALA A 102 6.20 8.42 -2.07
CA ALA A 102 5.95 7.37 -1.08
C ALA A 102 4.55 6.76 -1.24
N VAL A 103 4.50 5.42 -1.22
CA VAL A 103 3.27 4.62 -1.20
C VAL A 103 3.06 4.08 0.21
N LYS A 104 1.82 4.17 0.70
CA LYS A 104 1.36 3.44 1.88
C LYS A 104 0.25 2.49 1.48
N VAL A 105 0.33 1.25 1.99
CA VAL A 105 -0.72 0.25 1.83
C VAL A 105 -1.17 -0.24 3.19
N ILE A 106 -2.48 -0.35 3.38
CA ILE A 106 -3.06 -1.07 4.50
C ILE A 106 -3.82 -2.26 3.92
N ILE A 107 -3.54 -3.46 4.43
CA ILE A 107 -4.27 -4.68 4.07
C ILE A 107 -4.93 -5.23 5.33
N ILE A 108 -6.23 -5.51 5.24
CA ILE A 108 -7.02 -6.20 6.26
C ILE A 108 -7.25 -7.64 5.79
N TYR A 109 -6.95 -8.63 6.62
CA TYR A 109 -7.00 -10.04 6.25
C TYR A 109 -7.41 -10.95 7.43
N GLU A 110 -7.98 -12.11 7.11
CA GLU A 110 -8.19 -13.20 8.06
C GLU A 110 -6.87 -13.97 8.26
N GLN A 111 -6.46 -14.25 9.50
CA GLN A 111 -5.25 -15.03 9.78
C GLN A 111 -5.54 -16.54 9.80
#